data_AF-A0A7C4U8U6-F1
#
_entry.id   AF-A0A7C4U8U6-F1
#
_cell.length_a   1.000
_cell.length_b   1.000
_cell.length_c   1.000
_cell.angle_alpha   90.00
_cell.angle_beta   90.00
_cell.angle_gamma   90.00
#
_symmetry.space_group_name_H-M   'P 1'
#
loop_
_entity.id
_entity.type
_entity.pdbx_description
1 polymer ?
#
loop_
_entity_poly.entity_id
_entity_poly.type
_entity_poly.pdbx_seq_one_letter_code
_entity_poly.pdbx_strand_id
1 'polypeptide(L)'
;MNKKLKWTLIIAGGLAAVFVIAKAMGGSGSSTEKVATEKAAKRTIIETVNASGKIYPEVEVKISPDISGEVTELNVEEGDSVRKGQILARIYADIYALQRDEA
;
A
#
# COMPACT_ATOMS: atom_id res chain seq x y z
N MET A 1 -8.54 54.34 76.65
CA MET A 1 -8.79 53.46 75.47
C MET A 1 -9.81 52.41 75.85
N ASN A 2 -11.04 52.54 75.35
CA ASN A 2 -12.21 51.79 75.83
C ASN A 2 -12.02 50.28 75.64
N LYS A 3 -12.24 49.48 76.70
CA LYS A 3 -12.04 48.02 76.70
C LYS A 3 -12.77 47.33 75.53
N LYS A 4 -13.92 47.87 75.13
CA LYS A 4 -14.70 47.43 73.96
C LYS A 4 -13.90 47.53 72.64
N LEU A 5 -13.15 48.61 72.42
CA LEU A 5 -12.39 48.83 71.18
C LEU A 5 -11.20 47.87 71.05
N LYS A 6 -10.51 47.57 72.17
CA LYS A 6 -9.43 46.57 72.18
C LYS A 6 -9.96 45.17 71.85
N TRP A 7 -11.17 44.84 72.34
CA TRP A 7 -11.77 43.52 72.09
C TRP A 7 -12.28 43.37 70.65
N THR A 8 -12.85 44.42 70.06
CA THR A 8 -13.23 44.44 68.63
C THR A 8 -12.02 44.27 67.72
N LEU A 9 -10.87 44.89 68.03
CA LEU A 9 -9.64 44.73 67.23
C LEU A 9 -9.07 43.30 67.29
N ILE A 10 -9.17 42.63 68.45
CA ILE A 10 -8.72 41.24 68.59
C ILE A 10 -9.61 40.28 67.78
N ILE A 11 -10.93 40.48 67.84
CA ILE A 11 -11.88 39.67 67.07
C ILE A 11 -11.69 39.90 65.56
N ALA A 12 -11.51 41.14 65.13
CA ALA A 12 -11.23 41.48 63.73
C ALA A 12 -9.91 40.87 63.25
N GLY A 13 -8.85 40.91 64.08
CA GLY A 13 -7.56 40.28 63.77
C GLY A 13 -7.65 38.75 63.67
N GLY A 14 -8.41 38.12 64.57
CA GLY A 14 -8.68 36.68 64.52
C GLY A 14 -9.47 36.28 63.28
N LEU A 15 -10.51 37.03 62.91
CA LEU A 15 -11.29 36.77 61.71
C LEU A 15 -10.45 36.93 60.43
N ALA A 16 -9.60 37.94 60.38
CA ALA A 16 -8.67 38.16 59.28
C ALA A 16 -7.65 37.01 59.17
N ALA A 17 -7.10 36.55 60.29
CA ALA A 17 -6.18 35.41 60.29
C ALA A 17 -6.86 34.12 59.78
N VAL A 18 -8.09 33.85 60.22
CA VAL A 18 -8.87 32.69 59.75
C VAL A 18 -9.17 32.80 58.25
N PHE A 19 -9.50 33.99 57.75
CA PHE A 19 -9.77 34.22 56.33
C PHE A 19 -8.52 34.00 55.46
N VAL A 20 -7.35 34.42 55.94
CA VAL A 20 -6.06 34.20 55.26
C VAL A 20 -5.70 32.72 55.22
N ILE A 21 -5.90 32.00 56.33
CA ILE A 21 -5.64 30.55 56.39
C ILE A 21 -6.59 29.79 55.48
N ALA A 22 -7.88 30.15 55.44
CA ALA A 22 -8.86 29.55 54.55
C ALA A 22 -8.54 29.79 53.06
N LYS A 23 -8.02 30.97 52.71
CA LYS A 23 -7.55 31.28 51.35
C LYS A 23 -6.26 30.55 50.97
N ALA A 24 -5.36 30.33 51.93
CA ALA A 24 -4.13 29.58 51.70
C ALA A 24 -4.37 28.06 51.57
N MET A 25 -5.38 27.54 52.28
CA MET A 25 -5.76 26.11 52.26
C MET A 25 -6.80 25.77 51.19
N GLY A 26 -7.55 26.78 50.72
CA GLY A 26 -8.39 26.72 49.53
C GLY A 26 -7.52 26.68 48.29
N GLY A 27 -6.94 25.49 48.05
CA GLY A 27 -5.99 25.20 47.00
C GLY A 27 -6.33 25.92 45.71
N SER A 28 -5.38 26.74 45.25
CA SER A 28 -5.24 27.14 43.87
C SER A 28 -5.33 25.86 43.03
N GLY A 29 -6.52 25.56 42.53
CA GLY A 29 -6.74 24.48 41.59
C GLY A 29 -5.90 24.83 40.37
N SER A 30 -4.72 24.23 40.30
CA SER A 30 -3.83 24.35 39.16
C SER A 30 -4.67 24.06 37.94
N SER A 31 -4.79 25.04 37.05
CA SER A 31 -5.39 24.89 35.74
C SER A 31 -4.52 23.92 34.94
N THR A 32 -4.67 22.63 35.23
CA THR A 32 -4.03 21.56 34.48
C THR A 32 -4.73 21.53 33.14
N GLU A 33 -4.03 22.04 32.14
CA GLU A 33 -4.49 22.07 30.76
C GLU A 33 -4.78 20.64 30.30
N LYS A 34 -6.04 20.38 29.97
CA LYS A 34 -6.50 19.04 29.58
C LYS A 34 -6.05 18.80 28.14
N VAL A 35 -4.94 18.09 27.98
CA VAL A 35 -4.47 17.64 26.68
C VAL A 35 -5.20 16.38 26.25
N ALA A 36 -5.62 16.33 24.99
CA ALA A 36 -6.18 15.12 24.40
C ALA A 36 -5.06 14.09 24.22
N THR A 37 -5.25 12.90 24.80
CA THR A 37 -4.33 11.78 24.64
C THR A 37 -5.08 10.57 24.10
N GLU A 38 -4.42 9.81 23.23
CA GLU A 38 -4.94 8.57 22.68
C GLU A 38 -4.00 7.42 23.07
N LYS A 39 -4.56 6.23 23.32
CA LYS A 39 -3.76 5.05 23.68
C LYS A 39 -3.02 4.53 22.45
N ALA A 40 -1.70 4.45 22.55
CA ALA A 40 -0.88 3.85 21.50
C ALA A 40 -1.22 2.35 21.34
N ALA A 41 -1.66 1.97 20.15
CA ALA A 41 -1.89 0.58 19.76
C ALA A 41 -0.91 0.19 18.65
N LYS A 42 -0.37 -1.03 18.74
CA LYS A 42 0.40 -1.61 17.63
C LYS A 42 -0.57 -1.98 16.52
N ARG A 43 -0.43 -1.30 15.37
CA ARG A 43 -1.15 -1.63 14.14
C ARG A 43 -0.16 -2.08 13.09
N THR A 44 -0.52 -3.11 12.34
CA THR A 44 0.23 -3.53 11.16
C THR A 44 -0.09 -2.57 10.03
N ILE A 45 0.93 -1.89 9.51
CA ILE A 45 0.82 -1.07 8.30
C ILE A 45 1.26 -1.97 7.15
N ILE A 46 0.34 -2.28 6.24
CA ILE A 46 0.62 -3.07 5.05
C ILE A 46 0.80 -2.09 3.89
N GLU A 47 2.05 -1.89 3.48
CA GLU A 47 2.38 -1.09 2.31
C GLU A 47 2.35 -2.01 1.08
N THR A 48 1.29 -1.89 0.28
CA THR A 48 1.16 -2.67 -0.96
C THR A 48 1.77 -1.89 -2.10
N VAL A 49 2.90 -2.37 -2.63
CA VAL A 49 3.52 -1.81 -3.83
C VAL A 49 2.87 -2.47 -5.05
N ASN A 50 2.21 -1.67 -5.89
CA ASN A 50 1.63 -2.16 -7.14
C ASN A 50 2.73 -2.30 -8.20
N ALA A 51 3.21 -3.53 -8.40
CA ALA A 51 4.09 -3.84 -9.52
C ALA A 51 3.21 -4.10 -10.76
N SER A 52 3.12 -3.11 -11.66
CA SER A 52 2.53 -3.31 -12.98
C SER A 52 3.59 -3.88 -13.92
N GLY A 53 3.27 -5.01 -14.54
CA GLY A 53 4.10 -5.67 -15.54
C GLY A 53 3.26 -6.08 -16.74
N LYS A 54 3.88 -6.20 -17.90
CA LYS A 54 3.24 -6.82 -19.07
C LYS A 54 3.59 -8.30 -19.08
N ILE A 55 2.59 -9.13 -19.31
CA ILE A 55 2.76 -10.58 -19.46
C ILE A 55 3.25 -10.82 -20.88
N TYR A 56 4.37 -11.52 -21.00
CA TYR A 56 4.94 -11.95 -22.28
C TYR A 56 5.00 -13.48 -22.31
N PRO A 57 4.85 -14.10 -23.50
CA PRO A 57 5.08 -15.54 -23.64
C PRO A 57 6.53 -15.87 -23.27
N GLU A 58 6.73 -16.98 -22.55
CA GLU A 58 8.08 -17.47 -22.22
C GLU A 58 8.88 -17.83 -23.48
N VAL A 59 8.18 -18.37 -24.49
CA VAL A 59 8.77 -18.78 -25.76
C VAL A 59 7.87 -18.35 -26.91
N GLU A 60 8.37 -17.48 -27.79
CA GLU A 60 7.73 -17.09 -29.04
C GLU A 60 8.59 -17.61 -30.20
N VAL A 61 8.01 -18.46 -31.05
CA VAL A 61 8.71 -19.00 -32.24
C VAL A 61 7.97 -18.54 -33.49
N LYS A 62 8.67 -17.76 -34.32
CA LYS A 62 8.18 -17.38 -35.64
C LYS A 62 8.54 -18.47 -36.64
N ILE A 63 7.53 -19.11 -37.20
CA ILE A 63 7.70 -20.15 -38.21
C ILE A 63 7.63 -19.47 -39.56
N SER A 64 8.74 -19.48 -40.29
CA SER A 64 8.81 -19.02 -41.67
C SER A 64 9.23 -20.19 -42.55
N PRO A 65 8.74 -20.24 -43.80
CA PRO A 65 9.17 -21.27 -44.73
C PRO A 65 10.62 -21.06 -45.16
N ASP A 66 11.40 -22.14 -45.25
CA ASP A 66 12.80 -22.09 -45.72
C ASP A 66 12.90 -21.82 -47.23
N ILE A 67 11.83 -22.10 -47.97
CA ILE A 67 11.74 -22.00 -49.42
C ILE A 67 10.50 -21.22 -49.82
N SER A 68 10.64 -20.38 -50.85
CA SER A 68 9.51 -19.70 -51.48
C SER A 68 8.73 -20.69 -52.34
N GLY A 69 7.44 -20.83 -52.07
CA GLY A 69 6.53 -21.70 -52.80
C GLY A 69 5.08 -21.45 -52.41
N GLU A 70 4.16 -22.15 -53.06
CA GLU A 70 2.73 -22.07 -52.76
C GLU A 70 2.35 -23.05 -51.64
N VAL A 71 1.51 -22.62 -50.70
CA VAL A 71 0.99 -23.50 -49.64
C VAL A 71 -0.06 -24.43 -50.22
N THR A 72 0.24 -25.73 -50.30
CA THR A 72 -0.68 -26.73 -50.84
C THR A 72 -1.63 -27.31 -49.82
N GLU A 73 -1.17 -27.47 -48.59
CA GLU A 73 -1.97 -28.01 -47.49
C GLU A 73 -1.69 -27.20 -46.23
N LEU A 74 -2.75 -26.81 -45.51
CA LEU A 74 -2.67 -26.21 -44.18
C LEU A 74 -3.40 -27.14 -43.20
N ASN A 75 -2.65 -27.75 -42.29
CA ASN A 75 -3.15 -28.80 -41.39
C ASN A 75 -3.53 -28.27 -40.00
N VAL A 76 -3.58 -26.95 -39.83
CA VAL A 76 -3.82 -26.28 -38.55
C VAL A 76 -4.66 -25.03 -38.77
N GLU A 77 -5.60 -24.77 -37.87
CA GLU A 77 -6.41 -23.56 -37.87
C GLU A 77 -5.92 -22.56 -36.81
N GLU A 78 -6.36 -21.30 -36.93
CA GLU A 78 -6.03 -20.27 -35.95
C GLU A 78 -6.59 -20.64 -34.56
N GLY A 79 -5.70 -20.73 -33.57
CA GLY A 79 -6.05 -21.11 -32.20
C GLY A 79 -5.81 -22.58 -31.87
N ASP A 80 -5.43 -23.41 -32.85
CA ASP A 80 -5.11 -24.80 -32.60
C ASP A 80 -3.82 -24.98 -31.78
N SER A 81 -3.84 -25.96 -30.90
CA SER A 81 -2.67 -26.37 -30.12
C SER A 81 -1.80 -27.33 -30.93
N VAL A 82 -0.59 -26.90 -31.27
CA VAL A 82 0.37 -27.67 -32.07
C VAL A 82 1.47 -28.28 -31.21
N ARG A 83 2.05 -29.40 -31.65
CA ARG A 83 3.14 -30.09 -30.95
C ARG A 83 4.44 -30.05 -31.73
N LYS A 84 5.58 -30.17 -31.04
CA LYS A 84 6.90 -30.27 -31.68
C LYS A 84 6.93 -31.46 -32.65
N GLY A 85 7.28 -31.18 -33.91
CA GLY A 85 7.37 -32.19 -34.97
C GLY A 85 6.07 -32.41 -35.76
N GLN A 86 4.99 -31.71 -35.43
CA GLN A 86 3.76 -31.73 -36.23
C GLN A 86 3.95 -30.94 -37.53
N ILE A 87 3.46 -31.49 -38.64
CA ILE A 87 3.45 -30.81 -39.94
C ILE A 87 2.33 -29.78 -39.92
N LEU A 88 2.71 -28.49 -39.96
CA LEU A 88 1.76 -27.37 -39.93
C LEU A 88 1.22 -27.04 -41.31
N ALA A 89 2.11 -26.96 -42.31
CA ALA A 89 1.77 -26.66 -43.68
C ALA A 89 2.70 -27.43 -44.64
N ARG A 90 2.19 -27.75 -45.84
CA ARG A 90 2.97 -28.28 -46.95
C ARG A 90 3.15 -27.19 -47.99
N ILE A 91 4.37 -27.03 -48.48
CA ILE A 91 4.74 -26.03 -49.49
C ILE A 91 5.16 -26.77 -50.74
N TYR A 92 4.57 -26.42 -51.89
CA TYR A 92 4.96 -26.95 -53.18
C TYR A 92 6.19 -26.21 -53.69
N ALA A 93 7.27 -26.97 -53.84
CA ALA A 93 8.58 -26.48 -54.21
C ALA A 93 8.93 -26.97 -55.62
N ASP A 94 8.45 -26.26 -56.64
CA ASP A 94 8.66 -26.66 -58.04
C ASP A 94 10.16 -26.72 -58.39
N ILE A 95 10.96 -25.81 -57.80
CA ILE A 95 12.40 -25.69 -58.06
C ILE A 95 13.22 -26.78 -57.35
N TYR A 96 12.76 -27.27 -56.18
CA TYR A 96 13.53 -28.24 -55.39
C TYR A 96 13.40 -29.66 -55.94
N ALA A 97 12.25 -30.01 -56.52
CA ALA A 97 12.06 -31.31 -57.16
C ALA A 97 13.02 -31.49 -58.35
N LEU A 98 13.20 -30.44 -59.17
CA LEU A 98 14.08 -30.48 -60.34
C LEU A 98 15.56 -30.59 -59.97
N GLN A 99 16.01 -29.91 -58.90
CA GLN A 99 17.42 -29.99 -58.46
C GLN A 99 17.79 -31.30 -57.77
N ARG A 100 16.80 -32.02 -57.21
CA ARG A 100 17.06 -33.27 -56.49
C ARG A 100 17.07 -34.50 -57.40
N ASP A 101 16.38 -34.44 -58.55
CA ASP A 101 16.41 -35.48 -59.58
C ASP A 101 17.65 -35.40 -60.48
N GLU A 102 18.33 -34.25 -60.54
CA GLU A 102 19.58 -34.05 -61.30
C GLU A 102 20.87 -34.47 -60.55
N ALA A 103 20.78 -34.91 -59.29
CA ALA A 103 21.92 -35.31 -58.45
C ALA A 103 21.95 -36.81 -58.16
#